data_AF-A0A535LA33-F1
#
_entry.id   AF-A0A535LA33-F1
#
_cell.length_a   1.000
_cell.length_b   1.000
_cell.length_c   1.000
_cell.angle_alpha   90.00
_cell.angle_beta   90.00
_cell.angle_gamma   90.00
#
_symmetry.space_group_name_H-M   'P 1'
#
loop_
_entity.id
_entity.type
_entity.pdbx_description
1 polymer ?
#
loop_
_entity_poly.entity_id
_entity_poly.type
_entity_poly.pdbx_seq_one_letter_code
_entity_poly.pdbx_strand_id
1 'polypeptide(L)'
;MSENTDFKRPAWQVGTGTTTSYDGALTHVFIRPLDFVNTVEAPNGLRQVPGVAAAAYPNIAIYYKGAWVASGGTSAAAPIWAAGALLVNQALQQKGKPALGGVPEFYSLANHPGNFHPYNDIAIGDNLFY
;
A
#
# COMPACT_ATOMS: atom_id res chain seq x y z
N MET A 1 -0.87 -6.32 -11.46
CA MET A 1 -0.93 -6.72 -10.04
C MET A 1 0.01 -7.90 -9.87
N SER A 2 0.48 -8.18 -8.65
CA SER A 2 1.65 -9.04 -8.36
C SER A 2 1.36 -10.52 -8.67
N GLU A 3 1.33 -10.88 -9.95
CA GLU A 3 1.17 -12.26 -10.46
C GLU A 3 2.53 -12.90 -10.77
N ASN A 4 3.63 -12.20 -10.51
CA ASN A 4 4.94 -12.81 -10.63
C ASN A 4 5.16 -13.76 -9.45
N THR A 5 5.20 -15.06 -9.73
CA THR A 5 5.43 -16.16 -8.79
C THR A 5 6.79 -16.09 -8.08
N ASP A 6 7.73 -15.28 -8.60
CA ASP A 6 8.97 -14.91 -7.91
C ASP A 6 8.69 -14.13 -6.61
N PHE A 7 7.60 -13.37 -6.56
CA PHE A 7 7.23 -12.55 -5.40
C PHE A 7 6.32 -13.32 -4.44
N LYS A 8 6.89 -14.34 -3.80
CA LYS A 8 6.24 -15.07 -2.71
C LYS A 8 5.93 -14.14 -1.54
N ARG A 9 4.84 -14.44 -0.81
CA ARG A 9 4.49 -13.70 0.40
C ARG A 9 5.62 -13.83 1.43
N PRO A 10 6.21 -12.72 1.86
CA PRO A 10 7.28 -12.77 2.86
C PRO A 10 6.71 -13.09 4.24
N ALA A 11 7.51 -13.75 5.09
CA ALA A 11 7.08 -14.20 6.42
C ALA A 11 6.66 -13.06 7.37
N TRP A 12 7.13 -11.83 7.13
CA TRP A 12 6.76 -10.64 7.91
C TRP A 12 5.44 -10.00 7.47
N GLN A 13 4.88 -10.38 6.31
CA GLN A 13 3.60 -9.85 5.82
C GLN A 13 2.44 -10.68 6.37
N VAL A 14 2.20 -10.52 7.66
CA VAL A 14 1.15 -11.20 8.44
C VAL A 14 0.36 -10.15 9.23
N GLY A 15 -0.89 -10.46 9.58
CA GLY A 15 -1.76 -9.56 10.33
C GLY A 15 -3.19 -9.50 9.79
N THR A 16 -4.08 -8.85 10.54
CA THR A 16 -5.43 -8.56 10.07
C THR A 16 -5.37 -7.63 8.86
N GLY A 17 -6.17 -7.90 7.83
CA GLY A 17 -6.20 -7.08 6.61
C GLY A 17 -4.98 -7.23 5.69
N THR A 18 -4.01 -8.11 6.02
CA THR A 18 -2.82 -8.29 5.19
C THR A 18 -2.96 -9.38 4.13
N THR A 19 -4.11 -10.06 4.06
CA THR A 19 -4.42 -11.06 3.03
C THR A 19 -5.57 -10.52 2.18
N THR A 20 -5.31 -10.29 0.90
CA THR A 20 -6.38 -9.96 -0.05
C THR A 20 -7.20 -11.20 -0.36
N SER A 21 -8.51 -11.06 -0.38
CA SER A 21 -9.44 -12.07 -0.91
C SER A 21 -9.77 -11.71 -2.36
N TYR A 22 -9.82 -12.72 -3.23
CA TYR A 22 -10.32 -12.58 -4.60
C TYR A 22 -11.43 -13.61 -4.81
N ASP A 23 -12.60 -13.14 -5.24
CA ASP A 23 -13.80 -13.97 -5.41
C ASP A 23 -13.76 -14.85 -6.67
N GLY A 24 -12.78 -14.65 -7.55
CA GLY A 24 -12.64 -15.43 -8.78
C GLY A 24 -13.54 -14.98 -9.93
N ALA A 25 -14.32 -13.91 -9.77
CA ALA A 25 -15.28 -13.48 -10.78
C ALA A 25 -14.58 -12.87 -12.01
N LEU A 26 -14.77 -13.50 -13.18
CA LEU A 26 -14.20 -13.07 -14.46
C LEU A 26 -14.61 -11.63 -14.87
N THR A 27 -15.70 -11.08 -14.30
CA THR A 27 -16.13 -9.69 -14.49
C THR A 27 -15.17 -8.67 -13.87
N HIS A 28 -14.34 -9.10 -12.90
CA HIS A 28 -13.36 -8.28 -12.21
C HIS A 28 -11.92 -8.56 -12.70
N VAL A 29 -11.73 -9.43 -13.71
CA VAL A 29 -10.42 -9.70 -14.32
C VAL A 29 -10.21 -8.82 -15.53
N PHE A 30 -9.16 -8.00 -15.51
CA PHE A 30 -8.63 -7.40 -16.73
C PHE A 30 -7.81 -8.45 -17.50
N ILE A 31 -8.41 -9.11 -18.49
CA ILE A 31 -7.69 -9.92 -19.46
C ILE A 31 -6.82 -8.96 -20.28
N ARG A 32 -5.50 -9.01 -20.10
CA ARG A 32 -4.58 -8.20 -20.91
C ARG A 32 -4.64 -8.74 -22.35
N PRO A 33 -4.76 -7.91 -23.40
CA PRO A 33 -4.85 -8.37 -24.80
C PRO A 33 -3.54 -8.96 -25.36
N LEU A 34 -2.57 -9.28 -24.50
CA LEU A 34 -1.28 -9.88 -24.86
C LEU A 34 -1.14 -11.19 -24.07
N ASP A 35 -1.74 -12.25 -24.59
CA ASP A 35 -1.42 -13.68 -24.48
C ASP A 35 -0.96 -14.28 -23.14
N PHE A 36 -1.40 -13.77 -21.99
CA PHE A 36 -1.29 -14.50 -20.73
C PHE A 36 -2.52 -15.41 -20.55
N VAL A 37 -2.38 -16.67 -20.98
CA VAL A 37 -3.43 -17.73 -21.01
C VAL A 37 -3.82 -18.27 -19.62
N ASN A 38 -3.24 -17.74 -18.54
CA ASN A 38 -3.49 -18.24 -17.19
C ASN A 38 -4.54 -17.40 -16.47
N THR A 39 -5.58 -18.07 -15.97
CA THR A 39 -6.52 -17.52 -14.98
C THR A 39 -5.72 -16.88 -13.84
N VAL A 40 -6.10 -15.67 -13.43
CA VAL A 40 -5.53 -15.03 -12.24
C VAL A 40 -5.80 -15.95 -11.05
N GLU A 41 -4.76 -16.61 -10.55
CA GLU A 41 -4.85 -17.33 -9.28
C GLU A 41 -5.03 -16.29 -8.18
N ALA A 42 -6.03 -16.50 -7.31
CA ALA A 42 -6.20 -15.68 -6.12
C ALA A 42 -4.83 -15.57 -5.41
N PRO A 43 -4.39 -14.37 -4.98
CA PRO A 43 -3.01 -14.09 -4.59
C PRO A 43 -2.57 -14.76 -3.29
N ASN A 44 -3.30 -15.77 -2.82
CA ASN A 44 -3.03 -16.57 -1.65
C ASN A 44 -1.63 -17.18 -1.75
N GLY A 45 -0.68 -16.61 -0.99
CA GLY A 45 0.72 -17.03 -0.98
C GLY A 45 1.69 -16.13 -1.75
N LEU A 46 1.20 -15.10 -2.45
CA LEU A 46 2.02 -14.06 -3.11
C LEU A 46 2.12 -12.77 -2.28
N ARG A 47 3.07 -11.89 -2.62
CA ARG A 47 3.24 -10.58 -1.97
C ARG A 47 2.00 -9.71 -2.17
N GLN A 48 1.39 -9.31 -1.07
CA GLN A 48 0.14 -8.55 -1.00
C GLN A 48 0.43 -7.06 -1.14
N VAL A 49 -0.38 -6.32 -1.91
CA VAL A 49 -0.23 -4.87 -2.17
C VAL A 49 -1.54 -4.13 -1.84
N PRO A 50 -1.49 -2.83 -1.50
CA PRO A 50 -0.31 -2.04 -1.17
C PRO A 50 0.26 -2.41 0.22
N GLY A 51 1.45 -1.88 0.58
CA GLY A 51 1.98 -2.02 1.94
C GLY A 51 1.40 -0.98 2.92
N VAL A 52 1.11 0.21 2.42
CA VAL A 52 0.50 1.35 3.14
C VAL A 52 -0.29 2.19 2.14
N ALA A 53 -1.23 3.00 2.61
CA ALA A 53 -2.04 3.89 1.80
C ALA A 53 -1.95 5.35 2.28
N ALA A 54 -2.20 6.29 1.38
CA ALA A 54 -2.33 7.72 1.66
C ALA A 54 -3.33 8.35 0.66
N ALA A 55 -3.62 9.64 0.82
CA ALA A 55 -4.57 10.36 -0.03
C ALA A 55 -4.18 10.25 -1.51
N ALA A 56 -5.13 9.81 -2.33
CA ALA A 56 -4.97 9.58 -3.77
C ALA A 56 -6.16 10.07 -4.60
N TYR A 57 -7.18 10.67 -3.98
CA TYR A 57 -8.29 11.26 -4.72
C TYR A 57 -7.80 12.47 -5.54
N PRO A 58 -8.34 12.76 -6.74
CA PRO A 58 -7.91 13.86 -7.60
C PRO A 58 -8.37 15.24 -7.10
N ASN A 59 -8.14 15.55 -5.82
CA ASN A 59 -8.45 16.83 -5.18
C ASN A 59 -7.24 17.46 -4.48
N ILE A 60 -6.03 16.94 -4.70
CA ILE A 60 -4.81 17.47 -4.10
C ILE A 60 -4.32 18.63 -4.96
N ALA A 61 -4.30 19.84 -4.41
CA ALA A 61 -3.83 21.01 -5.13
C ALA A 61 -2.31 20.98 -5.31
N ILE A 62 -1.86 21.14 -6.56
CA ILE A 62 -0.45 21.31 -6.91
C ILE A 62 -0.29 22.55 -7.79
N TYR A 63 0.87 23.20 -7.72
CA TYR A 63 1.22 24.28 -8.64
C TYR A 63 2.06 23.71 -9.78
N TYR A 64 1.55 23.78 -11.00
CA TYR A 64 2.18 23.20 -12.18
C TYR A 64 2.01 24.13 -13.38
N LYS A 65 3.12 24.40 -14.09
CA LYS A 65 3.14 25.25 -15.29
C LYS A 65 2.43 26.60 -15.12
N GLY A 66 2.62 27.26 -13.98
CA GLY A 66 2.09 28.59 -13.73
C GLY A 66 0.64 28.63 -13.21
N ALA A 67 0.01 27.49 -12.95
CA ALA A 67 -1.37 27.42 -12.47
C ALA A 67 -1.54 26.41 -11.32
N TRP A 68 -2.54 26.64 -10.48
CA TRP A 68 -3.03 25.65 -9.54
C TRP A 68 -3.89 24.63 -10.27
N VAL A 69 -3.58 23.34 -10.10
CA VAL A 69 -4.33 22.24 -10.69
C VAL A 69 -4.62 21.19 -9.62
N ALA A 70 -5.71 20.44 -9.80
CA ALA A 70 -6.00 19.28 -8.98
C ALA A 70 -5.22 18.06 -9.48
N SER A 71 -4.64 17.32 -8.54
CA SER A 71 -3.86 16.11 -8.75
C SER A 71 -4.33 15.01 -7.80
N GLY A 72 -3.86 13.78 -8.01
CA GLY A 72 -4.21 12.61 -7.21
C GLY A 72 -3.43 11.39 -7.67
N GLY A 73 -4.06 10.24 -7.53
CA GLY A 73 -3.48 8.93 -7.80
C GLY A 73 -2.45 8.50 -6.76
N THR A 74 -1.98 7.26 -6.90
CA THR A 74 -0.91 6.72 -6.06
C THR A 74 0.42 7.46 -6.25
N SER A 75 0.58 8.15 -7.38
CA SER A 75 1.68 9.09 -7.62
C SER A 75 1.71 10.26 -6.63
N ALA A 76 0.55 10.75 -6.18
CA ALA A 76 0.46 11.75 -5.11
C ALA A 76 0.60 11.11 -3.71
N ALA A 77 0.11 9.89 -3.53
CA ALA A 77 0.22 9.16 -2.26
C ALA A 77 1.68 8.84 -1.88
N ALA A 78 2.54 8.48 -2.85
CA ALA A 78 3.93 8.13 -2.60
C ALA A 78 4.76 9.25 -1.90
N PRO A 79 4.79 10.50 -2.42
CA PRO A 79 5.51 11.59 -1.75
C PRO A 79 4.87 12.01 -0.41
N ILE A 80 3.55 11.85 -0.23
CA ILE A 80 2.89 12.08 1.07
C ILE A 80 3.47 11.10 2.12
N TRP A 81 3.58 9.81 1.78
CA TRP A 81 4.17 8.81 2.67
C TRP A 81 5.65 9.08 2.93
N ALA A 82 6.42 9.42 1.90
CA ALA A 82 7.84 9.73 2.04
C ALA A 82 8.08 10.91 2.99
N ALA A 83 7.26 11.97 2.88
CA ALA A 83 7.32 13.11 3.79
C ALA A 83 6.97 12.72 5.24
N GLY A 84 5.92 11.91 5.44
CA GLY A 84 5.57 11.39 6.77
C GLY A 84 6.71 10.58 7.42
N ALA A 85 7.31 9.65 6.66
CA ALA A 85 8.45 8.87 7.13
C ALA A 85 9.67 9.73 7.46
N LEU A 86 9.94 10.78 6.67
CA LEU A 86 11.00 11.74 6.94
C LEU A 86 10.80 12.46 8.27
N LEU A 87 9.58 12.94 8.56
CA LEU A 87 9.26 13.63 9.82
C LEU A 87 9.45 12.69 11.02
N VAL A 88 9.03 11.42 10.90
CA VAL A 88 9.26 10.41 11.94
C VAL A 88 10.77 10.19 12.15
N ASN A 89 11.54 10.08 11.08
CA ASN A 89 13.00 9.93 11.16
C ASN A 89 13.69 11.12 11.82
N GLN A 90 13.27 12.34 11.52
CA GLN A 90 13.79 13.54 12.18
C GLN A 90 13.52 13.50 13.70
N ALA A 91 12.30 13.11 14.11
CA ALA A 91 11.95 12.98 15.51
C ALA A 91 12.72 11.85 16.23
N LEU A 92 12.98 10.73 15.55
CA LEU A 92 13.78 9.63 16.08
C LEU A 92 15.24 10.06 16.27
N GLN A 93 15.81 10.75 15.28
CA GLN A 93 17.18 11.26 15.33
C GLN A 93 17.37 12.24 16.50
N GLN A 94 16.44 13.18 16.70
CA GLN A 94 16.46 14.12 17.83
C GLN A 94 16.44 13.42 19.19
N LYS A 95 15.86 12.22 19.26
CA LYS A 95 15.79 11.38 20.47
C LYS A 95 16.94 10.39 20.59
N GLY A 96 17.94 10.45 19.72
CA GLY A 96 19.05 9.49 19.68
C GLY A 96 18.61 8.05 19.36
N LYS A 97 17.48 7.89 18.67
CA LYS A 97 16.94 6.59 18.26
C LYS A 97 17.36 6.24 16.83
N PRO A 98 17.42 4.94 16.48
CA PRO A 98 17.58 4.52 15.10
C PRO A 98 16.50 5.10 14.19
N ALA A 99 16.82 5.30 12.91
CA ALA A 99 15.83 5.68 11.91
C ALA A 99 14.79 4.58 11.74
N LEU A 100 13.59 4.97 11.29
CA LEU A 100 12.54 4.09 10.83
C LEU A 100 13.11 3.17 9.74
N GLY A 101 12.95 1.87 9.93
CA GLY A 101 13.36 0.84 9.00
C GLY A 101 12.43 0.73 7.80
N GLY A 102 12.57 -0.40 7.10
CA GLY A 102 11.81 -0.68 5.88
C GLY A 102 10.44 -1.29 6.15
N VAL A 103 9.83 -1.78 5.06
CA VAL A 103 8.49 -2.41 5.05
C VAL A 103 8.25 -3.44 6.17
N PRO A 104 9.21 -4.34 6.54
CA PRO A 104 8.96 -5.29 7.64
C PRO A 104 8.63 -4.62 8.98
N GLU A 105 9.25 -3.49 9.29
CA GLU A 105 8.97 -2.73 10.51
C GLU A 105 7.54 -2.19 10.51
N PHE A 106 7.01 -1.83 9.33
CA PHE A 106 5.64 -1.32 9.24
C PHE A 106 4.61 -2.36 9.69
N TYR A 107 4.80 -3.62 9.30
CA TYR A 107 3.96 -4.74 9.74
C TYR A 107 4.16 -5.05 11.21
N SER A 108 5.38 -4.98 11.73
CA SER A 108 5.63 -5.13 13.16
C SER A 108 4.90 -4.06 13.98
N LEU A 109 4.88 -2.82 13.50
CA LEU A 109 4.18 -1.71 14.15
C LEU A 109 2.66 -1.83 14.04
N ALA A 110 2.15 -2.28 12.89
CA ALA A 110 0.71 -2.47 12.66
C ALA A 110 0.12 -3.55 13.59
N ASN A 111 0.88 -4.64 13.77
CA ASN A 111 0.49 -5.77 14.61
C ASN A 111 0.89 -5.61 16.09
N HIS A 112 1.43 -4.46 16.50
CA HIS A 112 1.84 -4.28 17.89
C HIS A 112 0.62 -4.45 18.81
N PRO A 113 0.69 -5.31 19.85
CA PRO A 113 -0.40 -5.45 20.81
C PRO A 113 -0.65 -4.17 21.60
N GLY A 114 -1.90 -3.93 22.00
CA GLY A 114 -2.32 -2.77 22.78
C GLY A 114 -2.87 -1.63 21.92
N ASN A 115 -3.00 -0.43 22.49
CA ASN A 115 -3.67 0.70 21.82
C ASN A 115 -2.71 1.57 20.98
N PHE A 116 -1.45 1.17 20.82
CA PHE A 116 -0.47 1.96 20.06
C PHE A 116 -0.46 1.52 18.59
N HIS A 117 -1.43 2.02 17.82
CA HIS A 117 -1.50 1.82 16.38
C HIS A 117 -1.11 3.12 15.67
N PRO A 118 0.06 3.18 15.00
CA PRO A 118 0.51 4.40 14.32
C PRO A 118 -0.20 4.66 12.98
N TYR A 119 -1.15 3.81 12.59
CA TYR A 119 -1.86 3.87 11.32
C TYR A 119 -3.35 4.08 11.53
N ASN A 120 -3.98 4.72 10.56
CA ASN A 120 -5.44 4.78 10.44
C ASN A 120 -5.91 3.57 9.63
N ASP A 121 -6.74 2.73 10.24
CA ASP A 121 -7.32 1.57 9.55
C ASP A 121 -8.44 2.02 8.60
N ILE A 122 -8.38 1.55 7.35
CA ILE A 122 -9.35 1.87 6.31
C ILE A 122 -10.23 0.64 6.11
N ALA A 123 -11.40 0.65 6.76
CA ALA A 123 -12.31 -0.50 6.81
C ALA A 123 -13.51 -0.42 5.86
N ILE A 124 -13.65 0.68 5.09
CA ILE A 124 -14.79 0.90 4.18
C ILE A 124 -14.26 1.30 2.80
N GLY A 125 -14.83 0.70 1.77
CA GLY A 125 -14.49 0.91 0.37
C GLY A 125 -13.78 -0.31 -0.23
N ASP A 126 -13.86 -0.43 -1.55
CA ASP A 126 -13.14 -1.42 -2.33
C ASP A 126 -12.25 -0.72 -3.37
N ASN A 127 -11.43 -1.50 -4.06
CA ASN A 127 -10.66 -1.03 -5.20
C ASN A 127 -11.31 -1.43 -6.54
N LEU A 128 -12.62 -1.75 -6.53
CA LEU A 128 -13.45 -2.21 -7.65
C LEU A 128 -13.04 -3.56 -8.27
N PHE A 129 -12.05 -4.26 -7.73
CA PHE A 129 -11.42 -5.43 -8.37
C PHE A 129 -11.37 -6.72 -7.54
N TYR A 130 -12.02 -6.76 -6.36
CA TYR A 130 -11.97 -7.90 -5.44
C TYR A 130 -13.24 -8.04 -4.61
#